data_AF-A0A946KM83-F1
#
_entry.id   AF-A0A946KM83-F1
#
_cell.length_a   1.000
_cell.length_b   1.000
_cell.length_c   1.000
_cell.angle_alpha   90.00
_cell.angle_beta   90.00
_cell.angle_gamma   90.00
#
_symmetry.space_group_name_H-M   'P 1'
#
loop_
_entity.id
_entity.type
_entity.pdbx_description
1 polymer ?
#
loop_
_entity_poly.entity_id
_entity_poly.type
_entity_poly.pdbx_seq_one_letter_code
_entity_poly.pdbx_strand_id
1 'polypeptide(L)'
;MPVWRELLADLTTPVALFTRCVGDGNGFLLESVDRGETWGRWSFIGLNPSLTLTLSGGSLAAEGAVPDGVSVDDGLLVAMQGLLE
;
A
#
# COMPACT_ATOMS: atom_id res chain seq x y z
N MET A 1 -13.33 4.39 -9.06
CA MET A 1 -13.47 3.23 -9.97
C MET A 1 -12.08 2.78 -10.40
N PRO A 2 -11.67 1.53 -10.17
CA PRO A 2 -10.35 1.04 -10.56
C PRO A 2 -10.24 0.95 -12.09
N VAL A 3 -9.12 1.41 -12.64
CA VAL A 3 -8.75 1.22 -14.05
C VAL A 3 -7.60 0.22 -14.08
N TRP A 4 -7.75 -0.85 -14.85
CA TRP A 4 -6.80 -1.97 -14.82
C TRP A 4 -6.53 -2.54 -16.22
N ARG A 5 -5.43 -3.27 -16.33
CA ARG A 5 -5.08 -4.11 -17.49
C ARG A 5 -4.27 -5.32 -17.01
N GLU A 6 -4.36 -6.43 -17.73
CA GLU A 6 -3.48 -7.58 -17.56
C GLU A 6 -2.26 -7.49 -18.48
N LEU A 7 -1.13 -8.01 -18.01
CA LEU A 7 0.16 -7.98 -18.68
C LEU A 7 0.85 -9.34 -18.57
N LEU A 8 1.55 -9.77 -19.62
CA LEU A 8 2.42 -10.94 -19.56
C LEU A 8 3.70 -10.57 -18.81
N ALA A 9 4.01 -11.31 -17.74
CA ALA A 9 5.19 -11.12 -16.90
C ALA A 9 5.85 -12.46 -16.51
N ASP A 10 5.73 -13.46 -17.38
CA ASP A 10 6.26 -14.83 -17.21
C ASP A 10 7.76 -14.90 -16.86
N LEU A 11 8.55 -13.96 -17.38
CA LEU A 11 9.99 -13.85 -17.13
C LEU A 11 10.36 -12.84 -16.03
N THR A 12 9.39 -12.30 -15.30
CA THR A 12 9.65 -11.29 -14.27
C THR A 12 9.18 -11.77 -12.91
N THR A 13 10.05 -11.69 -11.91
CA THR A 13 9.69 -11.97 -10.51
C THR A 13 9.05 -10.73 -9.87
N PRO A 14 8.24 -10.90 -8.80
CA PRO A 14 7.65 -9.77 -8.09
C PRO A 14 8.70 -8.76 -7.59
N VAL A 15 9.84 -9.23 -7.05
CA VAL A 15 10.94 -8.35 -6.63
C VAL A 15 11.52 -7.54 -7.80
N ALA A 16 11.68 -8.16 -8.98
CA ALA A 16 12.18 -7.44 -10.16
C ALA A 16 11.16 -6.40 -10.66
N LEU A 17 9.86 -6.69 -10.58
CA LEU A 17 8.81 -5.70 -10.87
C LEU A 17 8.82 -4.57 -9.85
N PHE A 18 8.95 -4.87 -8.55
CA PHE A 18 9.02 -3.86 -7.50
C PHE A 18 10.16 -2.88 -7.77
N THR A 19 11.38 -3.37 -8.03
CA THR A 19 12.52 -2.50 -8.36
C THR A 19 12.27 -1.64 -9.61
N ARG A 20 11.61 -2.19 -10.65
CA ARG A 20 11.32 -1.44 -11.88
C ARG A 20 10.22 -0.40 -11.72
N CYS A 21 9.20 -0.68 -10.91
CA CYS A 21 8.05 0.20 -10.73
C CYS A 21 8.30 1.25 -9.64
N VAL A 22 8.89 0.85 -8.52
CA VAL A 22 9.07 1.70 -7.33
C VAL A 22 10.44 2.38 -7.34
N GLY A 23 11.49 1.69 -7.77
CA GLY A 23 12.86 2.21 -7.74
C GLY A 23 13.29 2.59 -6.32
N ASP A 24 13.84 3.80 -6.17
CA ASP A 24 14.24 4.39 -4.89
C ASP A 24 13.10 5.15 -4.18
N GLY A 25 11.87 5.07 -4.71
CA GLY A 25 10.70 5.74 -4.16
C GLY A 25 10.04 5.00 -2.99
N ASN A 26 9.00 5.62 -2.42
CA ASN A 26 8.19 5.00 -1.38
C ASN A 26 7.19 4.01 -1.98
N GLY A 27 7.23 2.77 -1.51
CA GLY A 27 6.30 1.72 -1.90
C GLY A 27 6.42 0.48 -1.03
N PHE A 28 5.59 -0.51 -1.31
CA PHE A 28 5.63 -1.79 -0.64
C PHE A 28 5.56 -2.94 -1.64
N LEU A 29 6.15 -4.08 -1.24
CA LEU A 29 5.95 -5.38 -1.85
C LEU A 29 5.42 -6.32 -0.76
N LEU A 30 4.23 -6.89 -0.97
CA LEU A 30 3.67 -7.92 -0.11
C LEU A 30 3.69 -9.25 -0.86
N GLU A 31 4.42 -10.21 -0.33
CA GLU A 31 4.48 -11.58 -0.83
C GLU A 31 3.95 -12.52 0.25
N SER A 32 3.11 -13.48 -0.16
CA SER A 32 2.65 -14.52 0.75
C SER A 32 3.60 -15.71 0.70
N VAL A 33 4.05 -16.16 1.88
CA VAL A 33 4.90 -17.33 2.05
C VAL A 33 4.14 -18.33 2.91
N ASP A 34 3.59 -19.37 2.29
CA ASP A 34 3.06 -20.51 3.04
C ASP A 34 4.21 -21.48 3.38
N ARG A 35 4.21 -22.03 4.59
CA ARG A 35 5.21 -22.99 5.09
C ARG A 35 5.06 -24.41 4.49
N GLY A 36 4.78 -24.50 3.19
CA GLY A 36 4.70 -25.75 2.44
C GLY A 36 4.66 -25.46 0.95
N GLU A 37 5.78 -25.79 0.26
CA GLU A 37 6.08 -25.91 -1.19
C GLU A 37 5.47 -24.97 -2.25
N THR A 38 4.47 -24.15 -1.93
CA THR A 38 3.83 -23.22 -2.85
C THR A 38 3.97 -21.81 -2.31
N TRP A 39 4.75 -20.97 -3.02
CA TRP A 39 4.63 -19.52 -2.88
C TRP A 39 3.16 -19.12 -3.03
N GLY A 40 2.73 -18.09 -2.30
CA GLY A 40 1.37 -17.59 -2.42
C GLY A 40 1.07 -17.21 -3.87
N ARG A 41 -0.17 -17.44 -4.31
CA ARG A 41 -0.58 -17.23 -5.72
C ARG A 41 -0.44 -15.78 -6.21
N TRP A 42 -0.26 -14.83 -5.29
CA TRP A 42 -0.29 -13.40 -5.56
C TRP A 42 0.78 -12.65 -4.77
N SER A 43 1.37 -11.66 -5.44
CA SER A 43 2.19 -10.61 -4.82
C SER A 43 1.54 -9.26 -5.12
N PHE A 44 1.61 -8.32 -4.19
CA PHE A 44 1.05 -6.98 -4.34
C PHE A 44 2.16 -5.94 -4.30
N ILE A 45 2.19 -5.04 -5.28
CA ILE A 45 3.09 -3.88 -5.31
C ILE A 45 2.23 -2.63 -5.20
N GLY A 46 2.53 -1.79 -4.22
CA GLY A 46 1.92 -0.48 -4.06
C GLY A 46 2.98 0.62 -4.09
N LEU A 47 2.65 1.74 -4.73
CA LEU A 47 3.49 2.92 -4.87
C LEU A 47 2.60 4.15 -5.08
N ASN A 48 3.16 5.34 -4.89
CA ASN A 48 2.45 6.62 -5.06
C ASN A 48 1.14 6.71 -4.25
N PRO A 49 1.18 6.53 -2.92
CA PRO A 49 -0.02 6.69 -2.10
C PRO A 49 -0.55 8.12 -2.20
N SER A 50 -1.87 8.29 -2.26
CA SER A 50 -2.52 9.61 -2.22
C SER A 50 -2.52 10.23 -0.82
N LEU A 51 -2.40 9.39 0.21
CA LEU A 51 -2.37 9.75 1.62
C LEU A 51 -1.52 8.74 2.39
N THR A 52 -0.64 9.23 3.26
CA THR A 52 0.14 8.43 4.23
C THR A 52 -0.16 8.91 5.63
N LEU A 53 -0.55 8.00 6.52
CA LEU A 53 -0.81 8.28 7.93
C LEU A 53 0.33 7.71 8.80
N THR A 54 0.90 8.54 9.66
CA THR A 54 2.00 8.14 10.57
C THR A 54 1.66 8.51 12.01
N LEU A 55 1.53 7.51 12.88
CA LEU A 55 1.34 7.71 14.32
C LEU A 55 2.68 7.54 15.04
N SER A 56 3.18 8.60 15.67
CA SER A 56 4.41 8.58 16.45
C SER A 56 4.26 9.41 17.72
N GLY A 57 4.66 8.84 18.86
CA GLY A 57 4.58 9.54 20.15
C GLY A 57 3.16 10.00 20.54
N GLY A 58 2.12 9.33 20.04
CA GLY A 58 0.72 9.72 20.25
C GLY A 58 0.20 10.82 19.32
N SER A 59 1.03 11.36 18.42
CA SER A 59 0.63 12.34 17.41
C SER A 59 0.45 11.65 16.07
N LEU A 60 -0.71 11.84 15.44
CA LEU A 60 -0.98 11.37 14.07
C LEU A 60 -0.63 12.48 13.08
N ALA A 61 0.21 12.16 12.10
CA ALA A 61 0.54 13.02 10.98
C ALA A 61 -0.03 12.44 9.68
N ALA A 62 -0.45 13.32 8.77
CA ALA A 62 -0.95 12.97 7.46
C ALA A 62 -0.12 13.67 6.38
N GLU A 63 0.36 12.90 5.42
CA GLU A 63 1.03 13.40 4.22
C GLU A 63 0.18 13.06 2.99
N GLY A 64 -0.35 14.09 2.32
CA GLY A 64 -1.26 13.93 1.17
C GLY A 64 -2.62 14.58 1.39
N ALA A 65 -3.56 14.31 0.49
CA ALA A 65 -4.90 14.88 0.57
C ALA A 65 -5.76 14.05 1.54
N VAL A 66 -6.12 14.64 2.68
CA VAL A 66 -7.06 14.05 3.63
C VAL A 66 -8.48 14.27 3.07
N PRO A 67 -9.27 13.20 2.84
CA PRO A 67 -10.64 13.33 2.37
C PRO A 67 -11.54 14.04 3.39
N ASP A 68 -12.62 14.66 2.90
CA ASP A 68 -13.64 15.25 3.77
C ASP A 68 -14.23 14.19 4.71
N GLY A 69 -14.42 14.54 5.98
CA GLY A 69 -14.96 13.65 7.01
C GLY A 69 -13.92 12.76 7.70
N VAL A 70 -12.67 12.73 7.24
CA VAL A 70 -11.58 12.03 7.94
C VAL A 70 -10.95 12.94 8.98
N SER A 71 -11.06 12.58 10.26
CA SER A 71 -10.40 13.29 11.36
C SER A 71 -9.05 12.67 11.69
N VAL A 72 -7.99 13.48 11.67
CA VAL A 72 -6.63 13.07 12.09
C VAL A 72 -6.33 13.39 13.55
N ASP A 73 -7.13 14.26 14.18
CA ASP A 73 -6.94 14.68 15.57
C ASP A 73 -7.58 13.69 16.56
N ASP A 74 -8.58 12.92 16.11
CA ASP A 74 -9.31 11.94 16.93
C ASP A 74 -8.62 10.56 17.01
N GLY A 75 -7.41 10.45 16.45
CA GLY A 75 -6.57 9.26 16.51
C GLY A 75 -6.69 8.32 15.30
N LEU A 76 -5.74 7.38 15.22
CA LEU A 76 -5.54 6.56 14.02
C LEU A 76 -6.74 5.68 13.65
N LEU A 77 -7.41 5.07 14.64
CA LEU A 77 -8.54 4.18 14.35
C LEU A 77 -9.75 4.96 13.81
N VAL A 78 -10.00 6.17 14.31
CA VAL A 78 -11.06 7.05 13.81
C VAL A 78 -10.73 7.50 12.38
N ALA A 79 -9.49 7.91 12.13
CA ALA A 79 -9.02 8.26 10.80
C ALA A 79 -9.18 7.08 9.81
N MET A 80 -8.81 5.86 10.21
CA MET A 80 -8.97 4.66 9.38
C MET A 80 -10.42 4.32 9.11
N GLN A 81 -11.31 4.49 10.10
CA GLN A 81 -12.74 4.25 9.90
C GLN A 81 -13.32 5.24 8.88
N GLY A 82 -13.02 6.53 9.00
CA GLY A 82 -13.48 7.54 8.04
C GLY A 82 -12.91 7.36 6.62
N LEU A 83 -11.81 6.62 6.45
CA LEU A 83 -11.26 6.28 5.13
C LEU A 83 -11.94 5.06 4.48
N LEU A 84 -12.61 4.21 5.28
CA LEU A 84 -13.24 2.98 4.81
C LEU A 84 -14.76 3.14 4.57
N GLU A 85 -15.36 4.17 5.17
CA GLU A 85 -16.75 4.60 4.96
C GLU A 85 -16.90 5.47 3.70
#